data_AF-U6F5A2-F1
#
_entry.id   AF-U6F5A2-F1
#
_cell.length_a   1.000
_cell.length_b   1.000
_cell.length_c   1.000
_cell.angle_alpha   90.00
_cell.angle_beta   90.00
_cell.angle_gamma   90.00
#
_symmetry.space_group_name_H-M   'P 1'
#
loop_
_entity.id
_entity.type
_entity.pdbx_description
1 polymer ?
#
loop_
_entity_poly.entity_id
_entity_poly.type
_entity_poly.pdbx_seq_one_letter_code
_entity_poly.pdbx_strand_id
1 'polypeptide(L)'
;MTVAQASAKAKQIGLNLVKVGEKDKITAQGIKSGEKLESGDKIFVYTSGKINCPDMKGWSFNDLHQFSNVSGVKLSIKEPKLLPAKAWLREQN
;
A
#
# COMPACT_ATOMS: atom_id res chain seq x y z
N MET A 1 -3.46 9.34 18.32
CA MET A 1 -3.66 7.93 17.92
C MET A 1 -2.31 7.33 17.55
N THR A 2 -1.99 6.16 18.10
CA THR A 2 -0.82 5.39 17.67
C THR A 2 -1.17 4.51 16.48
N VAL A 3 -0.15 4.07 15.73
CA VAL A 3 -0.32 3.13 14.61
C VAL A 3 -1.00 1.84 15.06
N ALA A 4 -0.66 1.33 16.25
CA ALA A 4 -1.27 0.13 16.81
C ALA A 4 -2.78 0.29 17.04
N GLN A 5 -3.21 1.44 17.58
CA GLN A 5 -4.64 1.73 17.79
C GLN A 5 -5.39 1.85 16.47
N ALA A 6 -4.80 2.50 15.47
CA ALA A 6 -5.38 2.59 14.15
C ALA A 6 -5.46 1.20 13.48
N SER A 7 -4.43 0.37 13.65
CA SER A 7 -4.38 -0.98 13.08
C SER A 7 -5.43 -1.90 13.69
N ALA A 8 -5.61 -1.84 15.01
CA ALA A 8 -6.65 -2.57 15.70
C ALA A 8 -8.04 -2.19 15.19
N LYS A 9 -8.33 -0.89 15.07
CA LYS A 9 -9.61 -0.41 14.53
C LYS A 9 -9.81 -0.84 13.08
N ALA A 10 -8.80 -0.69 12.23
CA ALA A 10 -8.86 -1.11 10.83
C ALA A 10 -9.16 -2.61 10.70
N LYS A 11 -8.45 -3.46 11.45
CA LYS A 11 -8.71 -4.91 11.46
C LYS A 11 -10.11 -5.26 11.95
N GLN A 12 -10.64 -4.54 12.94
CA GLN A 12 -12.01 -4.76 13.43
C GLN A 12 -13.08 -4.50 12.36
N ILE A 13 -12.79 -3.62 11.39
CA ILE A 13 -13.69 -3.29 10.28
C ILE A 13 -13.26 -3.95 8.96
N GLY A 14 -12.37 -4.95 9.01
CA GLY A 14 -11.91 -5.71 7.83
C GLY A 14 -10.92 -4.97 6.93
N LEU A 15 -10.33 -3.87 7.40
CA LEU A 15 -9.41 -3.04 6.64
C LEU A 15 -7.95 -3.37 6.95
N ASN A 16 -7.10 -3.21 5.93
CA ASN A 16 -5.67 -3.49 6.01
C ASN A 16 -4.89 -2.19 6.23
N LEU A 17 -4.43 -1.95 7.46
CA LEU A 17 -3.63 -0.78 7.75
C LEU A 17 -2.14 -1.02 7.44
N VAL A 18 -1.55 -0.06 6.75
CA VAL A 18 -0.15 -0.03 6.32
C VAL A 18 0.57 1.11 7.05
N LYS A 19 1.61 0.76 7.83
CA LYS A 19 2.48 1.74 8.51
C LYS A 19 3.57 2.25 7.58
N VAL A 20 3.56 3.55 7.31
CA VAL A 20 4.61 4.26 6.57
C VAL A 20 5.41 5.12 7.54
N GLY A 21 6.66 4.73 7.81
CA GLY A 21 7.54 5.45 8.71
C GLY A 21 7.96 4.72 9.98
N GLU A 22 8.92 5.31 10.68
CA GLU A 22 9.61 4.68 11.80
C GLU A 22 8.85 4.86 13.12
N LYS A 23 8.34 6.07 13.40
CA LYS A 23 7.77 6.43 14.70
C LYS A 23 6.32 5.96 14.90
N ASP A 24 5.83 6.07 16.14
CA ASP A 24 4.46 5.68 16.51
C ASP A 24 3.41 6.78 16.33
N LYS A 25 3.86 8.03 16.11
CA LYS A 25 2.97 9.18 15.97
C LYS A 25 2.57 9.38 14.51
N ILE A 26 1.28 9.19 14.24
CA ILE A 26 0.68 9.45 12.92
C ILE A 26 0.69 10.96 12.66
N THR A 27 1.27 11.38 11.54
CA THR A 27 1.31 12.76 11.05
C THR A 27 0.34 12.99 9.91
N ALA A 28 0.17 11.99 9.05
CA ALA A 28 -0.74 12.05 7.93
C ALA A 28 -1.36 10.68 7.71
N GLN A 29 -2.49 10.67 7.01
CA GLN A 29 -3.20 9.47 6.63
C GLN A 29 -3.60 9.63 5.16
N GLY A 30 -3.48 8.55 4.39
CA GLY A 30 -3.81 8.53 2.97
C GLY A 30 -5.31 8.62 2.69
N ILE A 31 -6.14 8.43 3.72
CA ILE A 31 -7.59 8.54 3.68
C ILE A 31 -8.07 9.80 4.37
N LYS A 32 -9.07 10.45 3.77
CA LYS A 32 -9.76 11.57 4.44
C LYS A 32 -10.69 11.04 5.53
N SER A 33 -10.88 11.86 6.55
CA SER A 33 -11.87 11.56 7.60
C SER A 33 -13.27 11.53 6.97
N GLY A 34 -13.98 10.41 7.11
CA GLY A 34 -15.32 10.21 6.55
C GLY A 34 -15.37 9.59 5.15
N GLU A 35 -14.22 9.20 4.59
CA GLU A 35 -14.17 8.45 3.34
C GLU A 35 -14.72 7.03 3.55
N LYS A 36 -15.64 6.59 2.68
CA LYS A 36 -16.15 5.22 2.71
C LYS A 36 -15.09 4.30 2.11
N LEU A 37 -14.63 3.36 2.92
CA LEU A 37 -13.76 2.27 2.50
C LEU A 37 -14.54 0.97 2.52
N GLU A 38 -14.27 0.11 1.56
CA GLU A 38 -14.82 -1.24 1.51
C GLU A 38 -13.98 -2.20 2.34
N SER A 39 -14.62 -3.23 2.89
CA SER A 39 -13.91 -4.28 3.63
C SER A 39 -12.84 -4.92 2.72
N GLY A 40 -11.58 -4.91 3.17
CA GLY A 40 -10.42 -5.34 2.40
C GLY A 40 -9.51 -4.19 1.93
N ASP A 41 -10.02 -2.96 1.91
CA ASP A 41 -9.28 -1.79 1.47
C ASP A 41 -8.06 -1.50 2.35
N LYS A 42 -7.05 -0.90 1.73
CA LYS A 42 -5.79 -0.56 2.39
C LYS A 42 -5.81 0.87 2.87
N ILE A 43 -5.41 1.05 4.12
CA ILE A 43 -5.28 2.37 4.76
C ILE A 43 -3.80 2.67 4.95
N PHE A 44 -3.33 3.74 4.35
CA PHE A 44 -1.97 4.24 4.57
C PHE A 44 -1.94 5.20 5.75
N VAL A 45 -1.11 4.93 6.76
CA VAL A 45 -0.82 5.89 7.82
C VAL A 45 0.65 6.28 7.78
N TYR A 46 0.89 7.58 7.71
CA TYR A 46 2.21 8.18 7.70
C TYR A 46 2.57 8.62 9.11
N THR A 47 3.79 8.33 9.52
CA THR A 47 4.31 8.67 10.84
C THR A 47 5.44 9.67 10.73
N SER A 48 5.63 10.49 11.77
CA SER A 48 6.73 11.45 11.83
C SER A 48 8.10 10.76 11.66
N GLY A 49 9.02 11.37 10.93
CA GLY A 49 10.42 10.92 10.86
C GLY A 49 10.79 10.38 9.49
N LYS A 50 11.72 9.42 9.45
CA LYS A 50 12.13 8.77 8.20
C LYS A 50 10.96 7.96 7.64
N ILE A 51 10.67 8.15 6.36
CA ILE A 51 9.72 7.33 5.61
C ILE A 51 10.34 5.94 5.50
N ASN A 52 9.81 4.98 6.26
CA ASN A 52 10.16 3.58 6.12
C ASN A 52 9.19 2.97 5.13
N CYS A 53 9.76 2.25 4.16
CA CYS A 53 9.03 1.60 3.10
C CYS A 53 8.15 0.48 3.68
N PRO A 54 6.82 0.56 3.57
CA PRO A 54 5.94 -0.52 4.04
C PRO A 54 6.00 -1.75 3.14
N ASP A 55 5.44 -2.86 3.61
CA ASP A 55 5.17 -4.01 2.74
C ASP A 55 4.09 -3.64 1.70
N MET A 56 4.53 -3.52 0.44
CA MET A 56 3.69 -3.19 -0.72
C MET A 56 3.08 -4.41 -1.42
N LYS A 57 3.18 -5.61 -0.83
CA LYS A 57 2.61 -6.82 -1.42
C LYS A 57 1.09 -6.72 -1.57
N GLY A 58 0.60 -7.06 -2.76
CA GLY A 58 -0.82 -7.05 -3.09
C GLY A 58 -1.43 -5.65 -3.21
N TRP A 59 -0.61 -4.63 -3.45
CA TRP A 59 -1.08 -3.28 -3.76
C TRP A 59 -1.42 -3.15 -5.24
N SER A 60 -2.46 -2.37 -5.50
CA SER A 60 -2.87 -2.00 -6.84
C SER A 60 -1.91 -0.95 -7.41
N PHE A 61 -1.82 -0.82 -8.73
CA PHE A 61 -1.09 0.29 -9.35
C PHE A 61 -1.56 1.66 -8.86
N ASN A 62 -2.86 1.81 -8.61
CA ASN A 62 -3.44 3.05 -8.08
C ASN A 62 -2.95 3.37 -6.66
N ASP A 63 -2.83 2.35 -5.80
CA ASP A 63 -2.30 2.49 -4.43
C ASP A 63 -0.84 2.96 -4.46
N LEU A 64 -0.03 2.39 -5.36
CA LEU A 64 1.35 2.77 -5.56
C LEU A 64 1.47 4.21 -6.07
N HIS A 65 0.61 4.61 -7.01
CA HIS A 65 0.57 5.98 -7.53
C HIS A 65 0.18 7.01 -6.46
N GLN A 66 -0.86 6.72 -5.66
CA GLN A 66 -1.24 7.58 -4.54
C GLN A 66 -0.11 7.70 -3.52
N PHE A 67 0.51 6.57 -3.17
CA PHE A 67 1.65 6.57 -2.26
C PHE A 67 2.82 7.41 -2.80
N SER A 68 3.17 7.25 -4.08
CA SER A 68 4.23 8.01 -4.75
C SER A 68 3.95 9.52 -4.72
N ASN A 69 2.71 9.91 -5.05
CA ASN A 69 2.31 11.31 -5.10
C ASN A 69 2.34 11.99 -3.72
N VAL A 70 1.94 11.27 -2.67
CA VAL A 70 1.90 11.79 -1.30
C VAL A 70 3.28 11.76 -0.63
N SER A 71 4.08 10.73 -0.88
CA SER A 71 5.42 10.57 -0.29
C SER A 71 6.50 11.36 -1.01
N GLY A 72 6.25 11.80 -2.24
CA GLY A 72 7.26 12.41 -3.13
C GLY A 72 8.31 11.40 -3.65
N VAL A 73 8.12 10.11 -3.37
CA VAL A 73 9.03 9.05 -3.82
C VAL A 73 8.69 8.64 -5.25
N LYS A 74 9.67 8.65 -6.15
CA LYS A 74 9.50 8.18 -7.53
C LYS A 74 9.52 6.65 -7.56
N LEU A 75 8.37 6.02 -7.76
CA LEU A 75 8.28 4.57 -7.92
C LEU A 75 8.58 4.17 -9.37
N SER A 76 9.35 3.09 -9.56
CA SER A 76 9.50 2.41 -10.85
C SER A 76 8.90 1.02 -10.75
N ILE A 77 7.77 0.82 -11.39
CA ILE A 77 7.07 -0.47 -11.39
C ILE A 77 7.61 -1.25 -12.58
N LYS A 78 8.32 -2.34 -12.30
CA LYS A 78 8.67 -3.33 -13.31
C LYS A 78 7.54 -4.33 -13.38
N GLU A 79 6.74 -4.26 -14.43
CA GLU A 79 5.84 -5.36 -14.76
C GLU A 79 6.70 -6.60 -15.01
N PRO A 80 6.39 -7.75 -14.37
CA PRO A 80 6.99 -8.99 -14.80
C PRO A 80 6.60 -9.13 -16.28
N LYS A 81 7.62 -9.13 -17.14
CA LYS A 81 7.46 -9.29 -18.58
C LYS A 81 6.66 -10.56 -18.77
N LEU A 82 5.35 -10.44 -19.02
CA LEU A 82 4.51 -11.56 -19.33
C LEU A 82 5.16 -12.21 -20.53
N LEU A 83 5.75 -13.39 -20.34
CA LEU A 83 6.19 -14.18 -21.46
C LEU A 83 4.95 -14.31 -22.35
N PRO A 84 5.02 -13.89 -23.62
CA PRO A 84 3.87 -13.99 -24.50
C PRO A 84 3.38 -15.43 -24.43
N ALA A 85 2.06 -15.64 -24.29
CA ALA A 85 1.48 -16.97 -24.11
C ALA A 85 1.97 -18.02 -25.15
N LYS A 86 2.47 -17.55 -26.31
CA LYS A 86 3.15 -18.35 -27.34
C LYS A 86 4.46 -19.02 -26.91
N ALA A 87 5.11 -18.58 -25.83
CA ALA A 87 6.34 -19.20 -25.32
C ALA A 87 6.07 -20.60 -24.72
N TRP A 88 4.89 -20.81 -24.12
CA TRP A 88 4.49 -22.10 -23.54
C TRP A 88 4.17 -23.18 -24.59
N LEU A 89 3.87 -22.76 -25.83
CA LEU A 89 3.45 -23.68 -26.90
C LEU A 89 4.62 -24.23 -27.72
N ARG A 90 5.85 -23.72 -27.57
CA ARG A 90 7.01 -24.18 -28.34
C ARG A 90 7.86 -25.23 -27.61
N GLU A 91 7.68 -25.41 -26.31
CA GLU A 91 8.42 -26.39 -25.49
C GLU A 91 7.74 -27.78 -25.46
N GLN A 92 6.61 -27.93 -26.15
CA GLN A 92 5.82 -29.18 -26.21
C GLN A 92 5.89 -29.87 -27.58
N ASN A 93 6.81 -29.49 -28.47
CA ASN A 93 6.95 -30.08 -29.80
C ASN A 93 8.40 -30.36 -30.19
#